data_AF-Q2J5I3-F1
#
_entry.id   AF-Q2J5I3-F1
#
_cell.length_a   1.000
_cell.length_b   1.000
_cell.length_c   1.000
_cell.angle_alpha   90.00
_cell.angle_beta   90.00
_cell.angle_gamma   90.00
#
_symmetry.space_group_name_H-M   'P 1'
#
loop_
_entity.id
_entity.type
_entity.pdbx_description
1 polymer ?
#
loop_
_entity_poly.entity_id
_entity_poly.type
_entity_poly.pdbx_seq_one_letter_code
_entity_poly.pdbx_strand_id
1 'polypeptide(L)'
;MQQCLGEAMRSLHDCAVEMVLREREEPGNGALGALTVVRDEDGTGFSDEELVSTVLLTAIAGYESTVVQIGNGFLAMFRHPEQMEHLKRGRTDIAAAVEEILRYAQSSTGFAGMTYAMADVELGSVTVPAGATVFVSLDSAARDEAHVDSPQRFELSRGSARHHVTFGSGHHYRA
;
A
#
# COMPACT_ATOMS: atom_id res chain seq x y z
N MET A 1 13.11 16.91 17.27
CA MET A 1 12.52 16.10 16.19
C MET A 1 13.44 14.97 15.75
N GLN A 2 14.67 15.25 15.28
CA GLN A 2 15.63 14.22 14.85
C GLN A 2 16.04 13.22 15.95
N GLN A 3 16.22 13.68 17.20
CA GLN A 3 16.52 12.78 18.34
C GLN A 3 15.36 11.83 18.66
N CYS A 4 14.12 12.34 18.73
CA CYS A 4 12.94 11.53 19.00
C CYS A 4 12.70 10.46 17.90
N LEU A 5 12.92 10.81 16.63
CA LEU A 5 12.82 9.84 15.53
C LEU A 5 13.87 8.73 15.68
N GLY A 6 15.12 9.10 16.00
CA GLY A 6 16.17 8.12 16.22
C GLY A 6 15.89 7.18 17.39
N GLU A 7 15.31 7.69 18.48
CA GLU A 7 14.88 6.88 19.63
C GLU A 7 13.75 5.92 19.27
N ALA A 8 12.72 6.41 18.56
CA ALA A 8 11.62 5.57 18.10
C ALA A 8 12.09 4.44 17.17
N MET A 9 12.97 4.76 16.21
CA MET A 9 13.53 3.77 15.29
C MET A 9 14.37 2.70 16.01
N ARG A 10 15.17 3.09 17.01
CA ARG A 10 15.91 2.12 17.83
C ARG A 10 14.96 1.22 18.61
N SER A 11 13.92 1.79 19.24
CA SER A 11 12.95 1.00 19.98
C SER A 11 12.20 0.00 19.09
N LEU A 12 11.85 0.39 17.86
CA LEU A 12 11.23 -0.52 16.88
C LEU A 12 12.20 -1.63 16.47
N HIS A 13 13.45 -1.28 16.21
CA HIS A 13 14.49 -2.24 15.87
C HIS A 13 14.71 -3.26 17.00
N ASP A 14 14.86 -2.80 18.24
CA ASP A 14 15.08 -3.68 19.39
C ASP A 14 13.89 -4.64 19.62
N CYS A 15 12.67 -4.15 19.43
CA CYS A 15 11.47 -4.99 19.47
C CYS A 15 11.47 -6.04 18.34
N ALA A 16 11.85 -5.66 17.13
CA ALA A 16 11.95 -6.59 16.00
C ALA A 16 13.01 -7.68 16.25
N VAL A 17 14.16 -7.31 16.82
CA VAL A 17 15.19 -8.27 17.25
C VAL A 17 14.63 -9.27 18.26
N GLU A 18 13.93 -8.79 19.30
CA GLU A 18 13.32 -9.68 20.31
C GLU A 18 12.33 -10.67 19.67
N MET A 19 11.49 -10.20 18.75
CA MET A 19 10.53 -11.04 18.03
C MET A 19 11.24 -12.11 17.20
N VAL A 20 12.28 -11.75 16.45
CA VAL A 20 13.04 -12.69 15.61
C VAL A 20 13.72 -13.76 16.47
N LEU A 21 14.35 -13.37 17.58
CA LEU A 21 15.01 -14.32 18.47
C LEU A 21 14.00 -15.33 19.07
N ARG A 22 12.81 -14.85 19.46
CA ARG A 22 11.73 -15.74 19.91
C ARG A 22 11.30 -16.77 18.86
N GLU A 23 11.06 -16.30 17.64
CA GLU A 23 10.62 -17.15 16.52
C GLU A 23 11.74 -18.07 15.98
N ARG A 24 13.01 -17.80 16.33
CA ARG A 24 14.14 -18.70 16.09
C ARG A 24 14.19 -19.86 17.07
N GLU A 25 13.90 -19.61 18.33
CA GLU A 25 13.90 -20.63 19.38
C GLU A 25 12.70 -21.56 19.25
N GLU A 26 11.51 -20.98 19.07
CA GLU A 26 10.26 -21.73 18.95
C GLU A 26 9.40 -21.11 17.83
N PRO A 27 9.59 -21.56 16.56
CA PRO A 27 8.83 -21.03 15.44
C PRO A 27 7.33 -21.24 15.61
N GLY A 28 6.57 -20.14 15.61
CA GLY A 28 5.12 -20.14 15.64
C GLY A 28 4.50 -20.34 14.25
N ASN A 29 3.16 -20.44 14.21
CA ASN A 29 2.39 -20.56 12.96
C ASN A 29 2.21 -19.23 12.21
N GLY A 30 2.84 -18.15 12.67
CA GLY A 30 2.78 -16.82 12.06
C GLY A 30 3.72 -16.66 10.88
N ALA A 31 3.58 -15.57 10.13
CA ALA A 31 4.43 -15.28 8.97
C ALA A 31 5.93 -15.23 9.33
N LEU A 32 6.28 -14.66 10.48
CA LEU A 32 7.68 -14.57 10.91
C LEU A 32 8.26 -15.95 11.24
N GLY A 33 7.55 -16.78 12.01
CA GLY A 33 7.95 -18.16 12.29
C GLY A 33 8.06 -19.02 11.03
N ALA A 34 7.16 -18.82 10.05
CA ALA A 34 7.29 -19.47 8.75
C ALA A 34 8.59 -19.08 8.02
N LEU A 35 8.96 -17.79 8.03
CA LEU A 35 10.20 -17.32 7.41
C LEU A 35 11.46 -17.86 8.11
N THR A 36 11.43 -18.13 9.43
CA THR A 36 12.60 -18.65 10.14
C THR A 36 12.98 -20.09 9.73
N VAL A 37 12.00 -20.86 9.23
CA VAL A 37 12.18 -22.27 8.82
C VAL A 37 12.32 -22.47 7.31
N VAL A 38 11.96 -21.47 6.49
CA VAL A 38 12.13 -21.52 5.03
C VAL A 38 13.61 -21.63 4.67
N ARG A 39 13.89 -22.47 3.66
CA ARG A 39 15.22 -22.66 3.08
C ARG A 39 15.15 -22.64 1.55
N ASP A 40 16.15 -22.06 0.93
CA ASP A 40 16.37 -22.07 -0.52
C ASP A 40 16.92 -23.44 -0.98
N GLU A 41 17.05 -23.61 -2.30
CA GLU A 41 17.52 -24.87 -2.93
C GLU A 41 18.92 -25.30 -2.47
N ASP A 42 19.76 -24.32 -2.09
CA ASP A 42 21.11 -24.55 -1.56
C ASP A 42 21.13 -24.80 -0.04
N GLY A 43 19.96 -24.81 0.61
CA GLY A 43 19.79 -25.01 2.04
C GLY A 43 20.06 -23.77 2.89
N THR A 44 20.32 -22.61 2.27
CA THR A 44 20.41 -21.33 2.99
C THR A 44 19.01 -20.86 3.40
N GLY A 45 18.93 -20.06 4.45
CA GLY A 45 17.67 -19.43 4.86
C GLY A 45 17.93 -17.99 5.27
N PHE A 46 16.87 -17.26 5.57
CA PHE A 46 17.00 -15.86 6.01
C PHE A 46 17.92 -15.74 7.22
N SER A 47 18.80 -14.75 7.18
CA SER A 47 19.58 -14.29 8.33
C SER A 47 18.71 -13.51 9.33
N ASP A 48 19.21 -13.31 10.55
CA ASP A 48 18.48 -12.53 11.56
C ASP A 48 18.33 -11.05 11.13
N GLU A 49 19.32 -10.50 10.43
CA GLU A 49 19.26 -9.14 9.89
C GLU A 49 18.17 -8.98 8.81
N GLU A 50 18.04 -9.98 7.92
CA GLU A 50 16.98 -9.99 6.91
C GLU A 50 15.60 -10.16 7.54
N LEU A 51 15.47 -11.00 8.56
CA LEU A 51 14.21 -11.18 9.29
C LEU A 51 13.82 -9.90 10.04
N VAL A 52 14.76 -9.25 10.74
CA VAL A 52 14.52 -7.96 11.43
C VAL A 52 14.10 -6.89 10.44
N SER A 53 14.80 -6.79 9.31
CA SER A 53 14.45 -5.84 8.24
C SER A 53 13.06 -6.10 7.68
N THR A 54 12.68 -7.37 7.51
CA THR A 54 11.35 -7.78 7.04
C THR A 54 10.25 -7.40 8.04
N VAL A 55 10.48 -7.61 9.34
CA VAL A 55 9.54 -7.20 10.40
C VAL A 55 9.34 -5.70 10.38
N LEU A 56 10.42 -4.92 10.36
CA LEU A 56 10.35 -3.46 10.34
C LEU A 56 9.63 -2.94 9.10
N LEU A 57 9.97 -3.47 7.91
CA LEU A 57 9.33 -3.10 6.66
C LEU A 57 7.82 -3.38 6.72
N THR A 58 7.43 -4.58 7.15
CA THR A 58 6.03 -5.00 7.18
C THR A 58 5.22 -4.21 8.21
N ALA A 59 5.79 -3.98 9.40
CA ALA A 59 5.13 -3.23 10.46
C ALA A 59 4.86 -1.77 10.04
N ILE A 60 5.85 -1.10 9.44
CA ILE A 60 5.71 0.30 9.03
C ILE A 60 4.80 0.39 7.79
N ALA A 61 5.10 -0.36 6.74
CA ALA A 61 4.37 -0.28 5.47
C ALA A 61 2.90 -0.70 5.61
N GLY A 62 2.63 -1.74 6.42
CA GLY A 62 1.29 -2.27 6.65
C GLY A 62 0.44 -1.39 7.57
N TYR A 63 1.05 -0.74 8.56
CA TYR A 63 0.31 0.08 9.52
C TYR A 63 -0.10 1.43 8.94
N GLU A 64 0.85 2.25 8.50
CA GLU A 64 0.60 3.65 8.15
C GLU A 64 -0.40 3.78 6.99
N SER A 65 -0.20 3.02 5.93
CA SER A 65 -1.06 3.06 4.74
C SER A 65 -2.50 2.63 5.05
N THR A 66 -2.68 1.64 5.93
CA THR A 66 -4.00 1.11 6.30
C THR A 66 -4.76 2.09 7.19
N VAL A 67 -4.12 2.61 8.23
CA VAL A 67 -4.80 3.56 9.15
C VAL A 67 -5.21 4.83 8.42
N VAL A 68 -4.36 5.33 7.51
CA VAL A 68 -4.68 6.49 6.68
C VAL A 68 -5.82 6.18 5.70
N GLN A 69 -5.82 4.99 5.07
CA GLN A 69 -6.89 4.59 4.14
C GLN A 69 -8.25 4.52 4.82
N ILE A 70 -8.30 3.95 6.02
CA ILE A 70 -9.52 3.86 6.81
C ILE A 70 -10.00 5.26 7.20
N GLY A 71 -9.08 6.11 7.69
CA GLY A 71 -9.40 7.50 8.04
C GLY A 71 -9.96 8.29 6.86
N ASN A 72 -9.32 8.21 5.69
CA ASN A 72 -9.75 8.89 4.47
C ASN A 72 -11.09 8.34 3.95
N GLY A 73 -11.31 7.02 4.05
CA GLY A 73 -12.59 6.40 3.72
C GLY A 73 -13.73 6.91 4.60
N PHE A 74 -13.54 6.96 5.92
CA PHE A 74 -14.53 7.53 6.83
C PHE A 74 -14.80 9.01 6.54
N LEU A 75 -13.74 9.80 6.31
CA LEU A 75 -13.89 11.21 5.94
C LEU A 75 -14.71 11.38 4.65
N ALA A 76 -14.45 10.57 3.62
CA ALA A 76 -15.20 10.59 2.37
C ALA A 76 -16.68 10.25 2.62
N MET A 77 -16.98 9.22 3.41
CA MET A 77 -18.36 8.87 3.74
C MET A 77 -19.08 9.92 4.59
N PHE A 78 -18.39 10.58 5.53
CA PHE A 78 -19.00 11.67 6.31
C PHE A 78 -19.29 12.92 5.48
N ARG A 79 -18.51 13.16 4.41
CA ARG A 79 -18.78 14.22 3.44
C ARG A 79 -19.93 13.89 2.49
N HIS A 80 -20.32 12.62 2.40
CA HIS A 80 -21.37 12.10 1.51
C HIS A 80 -22.36 11.21 2.30
N PRO A 81 -23.10 11.78 3.26
CA PRO A 81 -23.98 11.02 4.13
C PRO A 81 -25.05 10.23 3.36
N GLU A 82 -25.45 10.68 2.19
CA GLU A 82 -26.34 9.94 1.29
C GLU A 82 -25.74 8.59 0.89
N GLN A 83 -24.46 8.52 0.53
CA GLN A 83 -23.78 7.27 0.16
C GLN A 83 -23.68 6.33 1.36
N MET A 84 -23.35 6.85 2.54
CA MET A 84 -23.37 6.09 3.79
C MET A 84 -24.75 5.47 4.06
N GLU A 85 -25.81 6.23 3.81
CA GLU A 85 -27.19 5.77 3.95
C GLU A 85 -27.63 4.77 2.84
N HIS A 86 -26.95 4.73 1.69
CA HIS A 86 -27.14 3.66 0.70
C HIS A 86 -26.52 2.35 1.21
N LEU A 87 -25.29 2.40 1.71
CA LEU A 87 -24.59 1.26 2.29
C LEU A 87 -25.35 0.65 3.48
N LYS A 88 -25.77 1.48 4.45
CA LYS A 88 -26.54 1.02 5.62
C LYS A 88 -27.86 0.34 5.28
N ARG A 89 -28.51 0.73 4.18
CA ARG A 89 -29.76 0.13 3.70
C ARG A 89 -29.54 -1.09 2.81
N GLY A 90 -28.30 -1.53 2.63
CA GLY A 90 -27.96 -2.66 1.76
C GLY A 90 -28.17 -2.39 0.27
N ARG A 91 -28.23 -1.10 -0.14
CA ARG A 91 -28.36 -0.72 -1.57
C ARG A 91 -27.04 -0.78 -2.32
N THR A 92 -25.95 -0.96 -1.60
CA THR A 92 -24.60 -1.10 -2.14
C THR A 92 -23.90 -2.22 -1.40
N ASP A 93 -23.23 -3.09 -2.15
CA ASP A 93 -22.40 -4.14 -1.57
C ASP A 93 -21.15 -3.57 -0.90
N ILE A 94 -20.71 -4.16 0.21
CA ILE A 94 -19.56 -3.67 0.96
C ILE A 94 -18.26 -3.77 0.16
N ALA A 95 -18.10 -4.80 -0.68
CA ALA A 95 -16.89 -4.93 -1.50
C ALA A 95 -16.84 -3.81 -2.55
N ALA A 96 -17.96 -3.53 -3.21
CA ALA A 96 -18.04 -2.38 -4.15
C ALA A 96 -17.75 -1.04 -3.45
N ALA A 97 -18.24 -0.86 -2.21
CA ALA A 97 -17.96 0.34 -1.44
C ALA A 97 -16.46 0.49 -1.12
N VAL A 98 -15.78 -0.61 -0.75
CA VAL A 98 -14.34 -0.61 -0.50
C VAL A 98 -13.55 -0.22 -1.76
N GLU A 99 -13.89 -0.78 -2.92
CA GLU A 99 -13.25 -0.45 -4.20
C GLU A 99 -13.37 1.06 -4.54
N GLU A 100 -14.55 1.65 -4.35
CA GLU A 100 -14.74 3.09 -4.58
C GLU A 100 -13.97 3.95 -3.56
N ILE A 101 -13.91 3.52 -2.29
CA ILE A 101 -13.11 4.21 -1.27
C ILE A 101 -11.63 4.19 -1.64
N LEU A 102 -11.12 3.03 -2.09
CA LEU A 102 -9.74 2.87 -2.51
C LEU A 102 -9.41 3.73 -3.73
N ARG A 103 -10.35 3.92 -4.67
CA ARG A 103 -10.19 4.84 -5.80
C ARG A 103 -10.26 6.31 -5.39
N TYR A 104 -11.29 6.68 -4.63
CA TYR A 104 -11.63 8.09 -4.39
C TYR A 104 -10.79 8.74 -3.29
N ALA A 105 -10.48 7.99 -2.23
CA ALA A 105 -9.91 8.48 -0.98
C ALA A 105 -8.55 7.83 -0.71
N GLN A 106 -7.61 7.95 -1.67
CA GLN A 106 -6.33 7.26 -1.62
C GLN A 106 -5.51 7.60 -0.37
N SER A 107 -4.80 6.61 0.19
CA SER A 107 -4.13 6.72 1.49
C SER A 107 -2.65 7.07 1.45
N SER A 108 -2.02 7.06 0.29
CA SER A 108 -0.57 7.29 0.17
C SER A 108 -0.27 8.76 -0.14
N THR A 109 1.01 9.07 -0.39
CA THR A 109 1.48 10.37 -0.90
C THR A 109 0.92 10.72 -2.30
N GLY A 110 0.03 9.89 -2.85
CA GLY A 110 -0.50 10.00 -4.20
C GLY A 110 0.42 9.42 -5.28
N PHE A 111 1.50 8.73 -4.91
CA PHE A 111 2.49 8.20 -5.86
C PHE A 111 2.81 6.71 -5.65
N ALA A 112 3.14 6.00 -6.75
CA ALA A 112 3.56 4.60 -6.75
C ALA A 112 5.01 4.36 -6.28
N GLY A 113 5.67 5.40 -5.73
CA GLY A 113 7.10 5.43 -5.47
C GLY A 113 7.90 6.04 -6.63
N MET A 114 9.22 6.14 -6.43
CA MET A 114 10.17 6.69 -7.38
C MET A 114 10.69 5.59 -8.29
N THR A 115 10.60 5.77 -9.61
CA THR A 115 11.13 4.84 -10.62
C THR A 115 12.09 5.57 -11.57
N TYR A 116 12.88 4.81 -12.33
CA TYR A 116 13.90 5.33 -13.24
C TYR A 116 13.74 4.75 -14.64
N ALA A 117 13.86 5.60 -15.65
CA ALA A 117 13.86 5.15 -17.04
C ALA A 117 15.17 4.42 -17.36
N MET A 118 15.10 3.15 -17.76
CA MET A 118 16.28 2.36 -18.11
C MET A 118 16.80 2.62 -19.53
N ALA A 119 15.96 3.23 -20.37
CA ALA A 119 16.23 3.66 -21.73
C ALA A 119 15.32 4.86 -22.04
N ASP A 120 15.49 5.48 -23.20
CA ASP A 120 14.54 6.49 -23.66
C ASP A 120 13.15 5.85 -23.85
N VAL A 121 12.11 6.43 -23.25
CA VAL A 121 10.73 5.94 -23.28
C VAL A 121 9.80 7.00 -23.86
N GLU A 122 9.09 6.66 -24.94
CA GLU A 122 8.04 7.51 -25.51
C GLU A 122 6.73 7.33 -24.75
N LEU A 123 6.22 8.41 -24.14
CA LEU A 123 4.93 8.47 -23.46
C LEU A 123 4.04 9.52 -24.14
N GLY A 124 3.18 9.07 -25.05
CA GLY A 124 2.36 9.96 -25.85
C GLY A 124 3.23 10.85 -26.74
N SER A 125 3.25 12.16 -26.45
CA SER A 125 4.08 13.14 -27.17
C SER A 125 5.36 13.53 -26.41
N VAL A 126 5.70 12.83 -25.33
CA VAL A 126 6.83 13.16 -24.46
C VAL A 126 7.83 12.00 -24.43
N THR A 127 9.08 12.28 -24.78
CA THR A 127 10.19 11.35 -24.55
C THR A 127 10.74 11.54 -23.14
N VAL A 128 10.71 10.49 -22.33
CA VAL A 128 11.43 10.41 -21.04
C VAL A 128 12.82 9.85 -21.31
N PRO A 129 13.90 10.61 -21.05
CA PRO A 129 15.25 10.15 -21.35
C PRO A 129 15.72 9.08 -20.37
N ALA A 130 16.63 8.22 -20.83
CA ALA A 130 17.32 7.24 -19.99
C ALA A 130 17.95 7.91 -18.75
N GLY A 131 17.80 7.26 -17.60
CA GLY A 131 18.28 7.75 -16.30
C GLY A 131 17.37 8.78 -15.62
N ALA A 132 16.29 9.23 -16.28
CA ALA A 132 15.36 10.16 -15.66
C ALA A 132 14.59 9.51 -14.49
N THR A 133 14.43 10.27 -13.42
CA THR A 133 13.51 9.94 -12.33
C THR A 133 12.08 10.21 -12.73
N VAL A 134 11.19 9.25 -12.51
CA VAL A 134 9.75 9.34 -12.84
C VAL A 134 8.93 9.10 -11.57
N PHE A 135 7.98 10.02 -11.32
CA PHE A 135 6.99 9.89 -10.28
C PHE A 135 5.63 9.58 -10.91
N VAL A 136 5.06 8.42 -10.57
CA VAL A 136 3.76 7.99 -11.09
C VAL A 136 2.66 8.43 -10.14
N SER A 137 1.86 9.42 -10.52
CA SER A 137 0.74 9.89 -9.71
C SER A 137 -0.45 8.94 -9.80
N LEU A 138 -0.70 8.23 -8.72
CA LEU A 138 -1.87 7.36 -8.56
C LEU A 138 -3.15 8.17 -8.41
N ASP A 139 -3.07 9.33 -7.75
CA ASP A 139 -4.18 10.28 -7.58
C ASP A 139 -4.71 10.80 -8.91
N SER A 140 -3.79 11.15 -9.82
CA SER A 140 -4.17 11.55 -11.17
C SER A 140 -4.82 10.40 -11.93
N ALA A 141 -4.27 9.18 -11.84
CA ALA A 141 -4.82 8.01 -12.52
C ALA A 141 -6.23 7.65 -11.99
N ALA A 142 -6.46 7.74 -10.68
CA ALA A 142 -7.76 7.50 -10.07
C ALA A 142 -8.83 8.55 -10.44
N ARG A 143 -8.38 9.70 -10.98
CA ARG A 143 -9.23 10.80 -11.45
C ARG A 143 -9.24 10.97 -12.97
N ASP A 144 -8.69 10.02 -13.71
CA ASP A 144 -8.65 10.08 -15.17
C ASP A 144 -10.03 9.84 -15.78
N GLU A 145 -10.58 10.86 -16.44
CA GLU A 145 -11.88 10.84 -17.11
C GLU A 145 -11.93 9.86 -18.29
N ALA A 146 -10.77 9.49 -18.86
CA ALA A 146 -10.72 8.46 -19.89
C ALA A 146 -11.02 7.05 -19.35
N HIS A 147 -10.90 6.85 -18.03
CA HIS A 147 -11.06 5.55 -17.37
C HIS A 147 -12.23 5.53 -16.37
N VAL A 148 -12.59 6.67 -15.79
CA VAL A 148 -13.62 6.78 -14.76
C VAL A 148 -14.55 7.94 -15.05
N ASP A 149 -15.81 7.65 -15.38
CA ASP A 149 -16.83 8.67 -15.60
C ASP A 149 -17.08 9.51 -14.34
N SER A 150 -17.12 10.85 -14.47
CA SER A 150 -17.32 11.76 -13.34
C SER A 150 -16.41 11.39 -12.13
N PRO A 151 -15.08 11.38 -12.31
CA PRO A 151 -14.15 10.77 -11.35
C PRO A 151 -14.12 11.48 -10.00
N GLN A 152 -14.52 12.75 -9.99
CA GLN A 152 -14.64 13.61 -8.81
C GLN A 152 -15.87 13.29 -7.95
N ARG A 153 -16.79 12.45 -8.43
CA ARG A 153 -17.96 12.02 -7.65
C ARG A 153 -17.63 10.76 -6.88
N PHE A 154 -17.91 10.80 -5.58
CA PHE A 154 -17.87 9.64 -4.70
C PHE A 154 -19.18 8.89 -4.79
N GLU A 155 -19.15 7.69 -5.38
CA GLU A 155 -20.35 6.88 -5.61
C GLU A 155 -20.08 5.41 -5.28
N LEU A 156 -20.52 4.94 -4.11
CA LEU A 156 -20.24 3.58 -3.65
C LEU A 156 -20.85 2.51 -4.57
N SER A 157 -21.96 2.85 -5.25
CA SER A 157 -22.66 1.97 -6.20
C SER A 157 -22.02 1.89 -7.58
N ARG A 158 -20.89 2.57 -7.82
CA ARG A 158 -20.18 2.59 -9.12
C ARG A 158 -19.82 1.18 -9.64
N GLY A 159 -19.80 0.17 -8.77
CA GLY A 159 -19.44 -1.21 -9.09
C GLY A 159 -17.93 -1.45 -8.91
N SER A 160 -17.45 -2.66 -9.22
CA SER A 160 -16.02 -2.97 -9.03
C SER A 160 -15.18 -2.01 -9.86
N ALA A 161 -14.48 -1.10 -9.18
CA ALA A 161 -13.55 -0.15 -9.73
C ALA A 161 -12.28 -0.86 -10.24
N ARG A 162 -12.44 -1.80 -11.19
CA ARG A 162 -11.39 -2.71 -11.73
C ARG A 162 -10.17 -2.02 -12.35
N HIS A 163 -10.04 -0.71 -12.19
CA HIS A 163 -9.05 0.12 -12.85
C HIS A 163 -8.44 1.16 -11.87
N HIS A 164 -8.66 1.03 -10.56
CA HIS A 164 -7.91 1.85 -9.61
C HIS A 164 -6.52 1.25 -9.41
N VAL A 165 -5.50 2.11 -9.39
CA VAL A 165 -4.08 1.71 -9.27
C VAL A 165 -3.53 1.98 -7.86
N THR A 166 -4.41 2.03 -6.85
CA THR A 166 -4.06 2.36 -5.46
C THR A 166 -3.03 1.40 -4.86
N PHE A 167 -3.00 0.15 -5.34
CA PHE A 167 -2.01 -0.86 -4.96
C PHE A 167 -0.81 -0.96 -5.93
N GLY A 168 -0.69 0.00 -6.85
CA GLY A 168 0.31 -0.04 -7.92
C GLY A 168 -0.07 -1.03 -9.03
N SER A 169 0.94 -1.42 -9.82
CA SER A 169 0.80 -2.42 -10.89
C SER A 169 2.15 -3.11 -11.16
N GLY A 170 2.11 -4.24 -11.86
CA GLY A 170 3.32 -4.98 -12.25
C GLY A 170 4.03 -5.68 -11.08
N HIS A 171 5.36 -5.83 -11.20
CA HIS A 171 6.19 -6.54 -10.21
C HIS A 171 6.16 -5.96 -8.79
N HIS A 172 5.71 -4.70 -8.66
CA HIS A 172 5.55 -4.01 -7.37
C HIS A 172 4.08 -3.83 -6.98
N TYR A 173 3.16 -4.62 -7.56
CA TYR A 173 1.80 -4.72 -7.03
C TYR A 173 1.87 -5.14 -5.56
N ARG A 174 1.16 -4.42 -4.67
CA ARG A 174 1.21 -4.72 -3.24
C ARG A 174 0.69 -6.15 -2.99
N ALA A 175 1.57 -6.98 -2.45
CA ALA A 175 1.27 -8.33 -1.96
C ALA A 175 0.42 -8.28 -0.69
#